data_AF-A0A819NLX0-F1
#
_entry.id   AF-A0A819NLX0-F1
#
_cell.length_a   1.000
_cell.length_b   1.000
_cell.length_c   1.000
_cell.angle_alpha   90.00
_cell.angle_beta   90.00
_cell.angle_gamma   90.00
#
_symmetry.space_group_name_H-M   'P 1'
#
loop_
_entity.id
_entity.type
_entity.pdbx_description
1 polymer ?
#
loop_
_entity_poly.entity_id
_entity_poly.type
_entity_poly.pdbx_seq_one_letter_code
_entity_poly.pdbx_strand_id
1 'polypeptide(L)' 'GPTSFEALRTVNGQICATFREACQLHGLLEDDQQWDATMSEAAAAQSPARLRNLLALILAVCGPSNPKQL' A
#
# COMPACT_ATOMS: atom_id res chain seq x y z
N GLY A 1 -1.30 -5.25 25.57
CA GLY A 1 -0.46 -5.32 24.35
C GLY A 1 -0.19 -6.78 24.02
N PRO A 2 0.10 -7.11 22.76
CA PRO A 2 0.42 -8.47 22.34
C PRO A 2 1.65 -8.99 23.08
N THR A 3 1.62 -10.26 23.51
CA THR A 3 2.66 -10.89 24.34
C THR A 3 3.62 -11.78 23.55
N SER A 4 3.40 -11.92 22.24
CA SER A 4 4.25 -12.70 21.33
C SER A 4 4.20 -12.16 19.90
N PHE A 5 5.19 -12.53 19.08
CA PHE A 5 5.20 -12.21 17.64
C PHE A 5 4.05 -12.83 16.86
N GLU A 6 3.56 -13.99 17.32
CA GLU A 6 2.38 -14.63 16.76
C GLU A 6 1.13 -13.82 17.07
N ALA A 7 0.98 -13.35 18.32
CA ALA A 7 -0.12 -12.48 18.71
C ALA A 7 -0.11 -11.14 17.94
N LEU A 8 1.06 -10.64 17.53
CA LEU A 8 1.18 -9.47 16.64
C LEU A 8 0.67 -9.72 15.22
N ARG A 9 0.64 -10.97 14.76
CA ARG A 9 0.16 -11.35 13.42
C ARG A 9 -1.28 -11.87 13.43
N THR A 10 -1.86 -12.09 14.61
CA THR A 10 -3.21 -12.62 14.74
C THR A 10 -4.23 -11.49 14.70
N VAL A 11 -5.04 -11.46 13.65
CA VAL A 11 -6.16 -10.52 13.50
C VAL A 11 -7.45 -11.32 13.40
N ASN A 12 -8.46 -10.98 14.22
CA ASN A 12 -9.75 -11.70 14.27
C ASN A 12 -9.64 -13.23 14.41
N GLY A 13 -8.62 -13.72 15.10
CA GLY A 13 -8.39 -15.16 15.30
C GLY A 13 -7.68 -15.88 14.14
N GLN A 14 -7.29 -15.17 13.09
CA GLN A 14 -6.47 -15.70 11.99
C GLN A 14 -5.05 -15.14 12.04
N ILE A 15 -4.05 -16.01 11.86
CA ILE A 15 -2.64 -15.62 11.77
C ILE A 15 -2.35 -15.15 10.34
N CYS A 16 -2.03 -13.87 10.18
CA CYS A 16 -1.66 -13.28 8.89
C CYS A 16 -0.30 -13.79 8.44
N ALA A 17 -0.06 -13.92 7.14
CA ALA A 17 1.21 -14.41 6.58
C ALA A 17 2.37 -13.43 6.84
N THR A 18 2.08 -12.13 6.94
CA THR A 18 3.08 -11.10 7.22
C THR A 18 2.61 -10.12 8.29
N PHE A 19 3.55 -9.46 8.97
CA PHE A 19 3.22 -8.36 9.89
C PHE A 19 2.52 -7.21 9.17
N ARG A 20 2.87 -6.96 7.91
CA ARG A 20 2.26 -5.91 7.09
C ARG A 20 0.78 -6.17 6.86
N GLU A 21 0.43 -7.39 6.49
CA GLU A 21 -0.96 -7.82 6.31
C GLU A 21 -1.75 -7.69 7.62
N ALA A 22 -1.16 -8.08 8.76
CA ALA A 22 -1.78 -7.86 10.06
C ALA A 22 -2.02 -6.37 10.34
N CYS A 23 -1.04 -5.50 10.06
CA CYS A 23 -1.19 -4.05 10.19
C CYS A 23 -2.27 -3.48 9.25
N GLN A 24 -2.39 -3.99 8.02
CA GLN A 24 -3.45 -3.59 7.08
C GLN A 24 -4.84 -3.97 7.62
N LEU A 25 -5.02 -5.22 8.07
CA LEU A 25 -6.30 -5.68 8.63
C LEU A 25 -6.66 -4.96 9.94
N HIS A 26 -5.67 -4.51 10.70
CA HIS A 26 -5.88 -3.66 11.87
C HIS A 26 -6.17 -2.19 11.54
N GLY A 27 -6.11 -1.78 10.27
CA GLY A 27 -6.29 -0.39 9.85
C GLY A 27 -5.15 0.53 10.31
N LEU A 28 -3.96 -0.02 10.54
CA LEU A 28 -2.77 0.72 10.97
C LEU A 28 -1.98 1.31 9.80
N LEU A 29 -2.25 0.85 8.57
CA LEU A 29 -1.65 1.40 7.34
C LEU A 29 -2.73 2.16 6.57
N GLU A 30 -2.34 3.26 5.96
CA GLU A 30 -3.20 3.99 5.01
C GLU A 30 -3.38 3.15 3.74
N ASP A 31 -4.58 3.23 3.15
CA ASP A 31 -4.91 2.55 1.90
C ASP A 31 -4.41 3.37 0.70
N ASP A 32 -3.75 2.71 -0.25
CA ASP A 32 -3.16 3.35 -1.44
C ASP A 32 -4.13 3.44 -2.62
N GLN A 33 -5.41 3.10 -2.43
CA GLN A 33 -6.45 3.15 -3.47
C GLN A 33 -6.45 4.45 -4.29
N GLN A 34 -6.18 5.59 -3.66
CA GLN A 34 -6.10 6.89 -4.33
C GLN A 34 -5.01 6.91 -5.40
N TRP A 35 -3.86 6.29 -5.12
CA TRP A 35 -2.72 6.23 -6.03
C TRP A 35 -2.96 5.25 -7.16
N ASP A 36 -3.59 4.10 -6.86
CA ASP A 36 -3.97 3.11 -7.87
C ASP A 36 -4.96 3.69 -8.90
N ALA A 37 -5.97 4.43 -8.42
CA ALA A 37 -6.93 5.13 -9.26
C ALA A 37 -6.22 6.19 -10.13
N THR A 38 -5.37 7.02 -9.51
CA THR A 38 -4.59 8.06 -10.21
C THR A 38 -3.71 7.45 -11.31
N MET A 39 -3.02 6.34 -11.03
CA MET A 39 -2.15 5.65 -12.00
C MET A 39 -2.96 5.02 -13.13
N SER A 40 -4.12 4.46 -12.82
CA SER A 40 -5.04 3.88 -13.83
C SER A 40 -5.58 4.94 -14.79
N GLU A 41 -6.03 6.07 -14.26
CA GLU A 41 -6.48 7.21 -15.06
C GLU A 41 -5.35 7.79 -15.92
N ALA A 42 -4.16 7.95 -15.34
CA ALA A 42 -3.00 8.44 -16.05
C ALA A 42 -2.55 7.48 -17.17
N ALA A 43 -2.63 6.17 -16.95
CA ALA A 43 -2.30 5.17 -17.96
C ALA A 43 -3.24 5.23 -19.17
N ALA A 44 -4.51 5.58 -18.96
CA ALA A 44 -5.49 5.73 -20.04
C ALA A 44 -5.32 7.01 -20.87
N ALA A 45 -4.78 8.08 -20.26
CA ALA A 45 -4.79 9.42 -20.87
C ALA A 45 -3.40 10.00 -21.20
N GLN A 46 -2.32 9.48 -20.61
CA GLN A 46 -0.99 10.10 -20.65
C GLN A 46 0.04 9.28 -21.43
N SER A 47 1.11 9.96 -21.85
CA SER A 47 2.24 9.28 -22.49
C SER A 47 3.07 8.48 -21.47
N PRO A 48 3.79 7.43 -21.91
CA PRO A 48 4.64 6.62 -21.01
C PRO A 48 5.71 7.42 -20.25
N ALA A 49 6.18 8.53 -20.81
CA ALA A 49 7.13 9.41 -20.12
C ALA A 49 6.46 10.15 -18.95
N ARG A 50 5.23 10.65 -19.15
CA ARG A 50 4.45 11.32 -18.11
C ARG A 50 4.03 10.36 -17.01
N LEU A 51 3.64 9.14 -17.37
CA LEU A 51 3.28 8.09 -16.40
C LEU A 51 4.47 7.75 -15.47
N ARG A 52 5.68 7.59 -16.02
CA ARG A 52 6.89 7.35 -15.22
C ARG A 52 7.24 8.52 -14.30
N ASN A 53 7.05 9.76 -14.76
CA ASN A 53 7.26 10.94 -13.92
C ASN A 53 6.24 11.02 -12.78
N LEU A 54 4.98 10.68 -13.06
CA LEU A 54 3.93 10.62 -12.04
C LEU A 54 4.24 9.56 -10.98
N LEU A 55 4.63 8.35 -11.40
CA LEU A 55 5.06 7.29 -10.48
C LEU A 55 6.22 7.77 -9.59
N ALA A 56 7.25 8.37 -10.19
CA ALA A 56 8.38 8.90 -9.43
C ALA A 56 7.96 9.98 -8.41
N LEU A 57 7.00 10.84 -8.76
CA LEU A 57 6.48 11.87 -7.87
C LEU A 57 5.72 11.26 -6.67
N ILE A 58 4.84 10.29 -6.93
CA ILE A 58 4.09 9.57 -5.88
C ILE A 58 5.07 8.90 -4.91
N LEU A 59 6.08 8.20 -5.44
CA LEU A 59 7.10 7.54 -4.62
C LEU A 59 7.94 8.52 -3.80
N ALA A 60 8.28 9.68 -4.36
CA ALA A 60 9.16 10.65 -3.71
C ALA A 60 8.45 11.51 -2.66
N VAL A 61 7.16 11.82 -2.85
CA VAL A 61 6.47 12.87 -2.08
C VAL A 61 5.27 12.34 -1.30
N CYS A 62 4.60 11.29 -1.79
CA CYS A 62 3.33 10.84 -1.22
C CYS A 62 3.46 9.64 -0.26
N GLY A 63 4.60 8.94 -0.26
CA GLY A 63 4.89 7.86 0.69
C GLY A 63 3.85 6.73 0.70
N PRO A 64 3.55 6.10 -0.45
CA PRO A 64 2.55 5.02 -0.51
C PRO A 64 2.90 3.86 0.43
N SER A 65 1.89 3.25 1.03
CA SER A 65 2.03 2.10 1.94
C SER A 65 2.56 0.84 1.22
N ASN A 66 2.31 0.69 -0.08
CA ASN A 66 2.76 -0.40 -0.96
C ASN A 66 3.24 0.07 -2.34
N PRO A 67 4.43 0.67 -2.44
CA PRO A 67 4.95 1.16 -3.71
C PRO A 67 5.13 0.08 -4.80
N LYS A 68 5.13 -1.21 -4.42
CA LYS A 68 5.29 -2.33 -5.37
C LYS A 68 4.00 -2.74 -6.07
N GLN A 69 2.84 -2.25 -5.61
CA GLN A 69 1.54 -2.56 -6.20
C GLN A 69 1.04 -1.48 -7.17
N LEU A 70 1.75 -0.34 -7.25
CA LEU A 70 1.49 0.76 -8.18
C LEU A 70 2.00 0.49 -9.61
#